data_AF-A0A2V4LET7-F1
#
_entry.id   AF-A0A2V4LET7-F1
#
_cell.length_a   1.000
_cell.length_b   1.000
_cell.length_c   1.000
_cell.angle_alpha   90.00
_cell.angle_beta   90.00
_cell.angle_gamma   90.00
#
_symmetry.space_group_name_H-M   'P 1'
#
loop_
_entity.id
_entity.type
_entity.pdbx_description
1 polymer ?
#
loop_
_entity_poly.entity_id
_entity_poly.type
_entity_poly.pdbx_seq_one_letter_code
_entity_poly.pdbx_strand_id
1 'polypeptide(L)'
;MTLAFSSRTPQQALAALLDHHAPQRLLLVGASQPPALGAFQQAHPDALLAQAPAGPLPAELASQRYDLALVVDCLEHLPKRTALELLGGIRNLNASRLAVLVDLAACNWQETDFFALALQASERFRREGQTLTLFTYDLRDYKQVPDWLNAKFWANPENFGKYWW
;
A
#
# COMPACT_ATOMS: atom_id res chain seq x y z
N MET A 1 -13.36 11.29 8.67
CA MET A 1 -12.52 12.49 8.91
C MET A 1 -11.66 12.66 7.68
N THR A 2 -11.75 13.79 6.99
CA THR A 2 -10.94 14.05 5.79
C THR A 2 -9.53 14.46 6.22
N LEU A 3 -8.49 13.81 5.70
CA LEU A 3 -7.10 14.20 5.97
C LEU A 3 -6.84 15.63 5.49
N ALA A 4 -6.10 16.40 6.29
CA ALA A 4 -5.56 17.68 5.84
C ALA A 4 -4.52 17.47 4.73
N PHE A 5 -4.30 18.49 3.90
CA PHE A 5 -3.25 18.44 2.89
C PHE A 5 -1.87 18.47 3.56
N SER A 6 -1.00 17.57 3.12
CA SER A 6 0.39 17.48 3.58
C SER A 6 1.19 18.68 3.07
N SER A 7 2.14 19.14 3.89
CA SER A 7 3.19 20.08 3.47
C SER A 7 4.29 19.40 2.65
N ARG A 8 4.35 18.06 2.66
CA ARG A 8 5.25 17.28 1.79
C ARG A 8 4.71 17.21 0.37
N THR A 9 5.61 17.02 -0.57
CA THR A 9 5.27 16.57 -1.94
C THR A 9 5.06 15.06 -1.97
N PRO A 10 4.35 14.51 -2.97
CA PRO A 10 4.22 13.06 -3.14
C PRO A 10 5.58 12.35 -3.17
N GLN A 11 6.58 12.97 -3.80
CA GLN A 11 7.95 12.44 -3.89
C GLN A 11 8.62 12.39 -2.52
N GLN A 12 8.47 13.44 -1.69
CA GLN A 12 8.99 13.43 -0.31
C GLN A 12 8.29 12.40 0.58
N ALA A 13 6.98 12.20 0.38
CA ALA A 13 6.24 11.16 1.11
C ALA A 13 6.69 9.75 0.72
N LEU A 14 6.86 9.48 -0.59
CA LEU A 14 7.40 8.20 -1.07
C LEU A 14 8.84 7.97 -0.61
N ALA A 15 9.70 9.00 -0.63
CA ALA A 15 11.07 8.91 -0.11
C ALA A 15 11.07 8.57 1.39
N ALA A 16 10.26 9.27 2.19
CA ALA A 16 10.15 8.99 3.62
C ALA A 16 9.62 7.58 3.91
N LEU A 17 8.70 7.07 3.08
CA LEU A 17 8.18 5.70 3.19
C LEU A 17 9.27 4.67 2.87
N LEU A 18 10.05 4.90 1.80
CA LEU A 18 11.17 4.05 1.41
C LEU A 18 12.27 4.04 2.48
N ASP A 19 12.64 5.21 3.01
CA ASP A 19 13.64 5.35 4.08
C ASP A 19 13.19 4.67 5.38
N HIS A 20 11.90 4.79 5.73
CA HIS A 20 11.36 4.19 6.94
C HIS A 20 11.37 2.66 6.90
N HIS A 21 11.03 2.07 5.76
CA HIS A 21 10.92 0.62 5.63
C HIS A 21 12.19 -0.06 5.11
N ALA A 22 13.07 0.68 4.43
CA ALA A 22 14.29 0.18 3.79
C ALA A 22 14.12 -1.19 3.09
N PRO A 23 13.14 -1.33 2.17
CA PRO A 23 12.82 -2.61 1.56
C PRO A 23 13.97 -3.13 0.68
N GLN A 24 14.24 -4.43 0.76
CA GLN A 24 15.23 -5.09 -0.11
C GLN A 24 14.62 -5.56 -1.43
N ARG A 25 13.32 -5.89 -1.44
CA ARG A 25 12.59 -6.30 -2.64
C ARG A 25 11.40 -5.38 -2.86
N LEU A 26 11.47 -4.61 -3.94
CA LEU A 26 10.47 -3.64 -4.35
C LEU A 26 9.73 -4.13 -5.60
N LEU A 27 8.41 -3.93 -5.61
CA LEU A 27 7.60 -4.05 -6.81
C LEU A 27 7.03 -2.68 -7.18
N LEU A 28 7.32 -2.17 -8.37
CA LEU A 28 6.66 -1.00 -8.94
C LEU A 28 5.62 -1.45 -9.97
N VAL A 29 4.38 -1.00 -9.83
CA VAL A 29 3.32 -1.20 -10.82
C VAL A 29 2.79 0.15 -11.27
N GLY A 30 2.99 0.48 -12.55
CA GLY A 30 2.64 1.81 -13.04
C GLY A 30 3.25 2.15 -14.39
N ALA A 31 2.74 3.20 -15.02
CA ALA A 31 3.27 3.70 -16.29
C ALA A 31 4.57 4.53 -16.10
N SER A 32 4.84 5.01 -14.89
CA SER A 32 5.99 5.87 -14.59
C SER A 32 6.74 5.44 -13.32
N GLN A 33 8.06 5.64 -13.34
CA GLN A 33 8.92 5.44 -12.16
C GLN A 33 9.05 6.75 -11.38
N PRO A 34 8.62 6.81 -10.11
CA PRO A 34 8.79 8.00 -9.29
C PRO A 34 10.28 8.33 -9.06
N PRO A 35 10.70 9.61 -9.09
CA PRO A 35 12.09 9.99 -8.82
C PRO A 35 12.62 9.51 -7.47
N ALA A 36 11.75 9.44 -6.44
CA ALA A 36 12.11 8.93 -5.12
C ALA A 36 12.62 7.48 -5.17
N LEU A 37 12.07 6.65 -6.06
CA LEU A 37 12.51 5.26 -6.22
C LEU A 37 13.89 5.19 -6.88
N GLY A 38 14.16 6.04 -7.87
CA GLY A 38 15.47 6.14 -8.49
C GLY A 38 16.56 6.58 -7.49
N ALA A 39 16.26 7.58 -6.65
CA ALA A 39 17.17 8.01 -5.59
C ALA A 39 17.42 6.88 -4.56
N PHE A 40 16.38 6.13 -4.18
CA PHE A 40 16.51 5.00 -3.28
C PHE A 40 17.40 3.88 -3.86
N GLN A 41 17.23 3.51 -5.14
CA GLN A 41 18.10 2.51 -5.78
C GLN A 41 19.57 2.93 -5.83
N GLN A 42 19.86 4.22 -6.00
CA GLN A 42 21.23 4.73 -5.97
C GLN A 42 21.84 4.64 -4.57
N ALA A 43 21.05 4.90 -3.52
CA ALA A 43 21.47 4.79 -2.13
C ALA A 43 21.56 3.33 -1.64
N HIS A 44 20.77 2.43 -2.23
CA HIS A 44 20.66 1.02 -1.86
C HIS A 44 20.87 0.11 -3.07
N PRO A 45 22.12 -0.06 -3.56
CA PRO A 45 22.41 -0.80 -4.78
C PRO A 45 22.05 -2.30 -4.69
N ASP A 46 21.96 -2.85 -3.48
CA ASP A 46 21.55 -4.24 -3.24
C ASP A 46 20.03 -4.44 -3.27
N ALA A 47 19.24 -3.36 -3.27
CA ALA A 47 17.79 -3.45 -3.34
C ALA A 47 17.34 -3.87 -4.75
N LEU A 48 16.53 -4.91 -4.82
CA LEU A 48 15.99 -5.44 -6.08
C LEU A 48 14.67 -4.75 -6.41
N LEU A 49 14.61 -4.11 -7.58
CA LEU A 49 13.39 -3.52 -8.12
C LEU A 49 12.85 -4.40 -9.25
N ALA A 50 11.64 -4.91 -9.08
CA ALA A 50 10.82 -5.45 -10.15
C ALA A 50 9.82 -4.39 -10.62
N GLN A 51 9.57 -4.31 -11.93
CA GLN A 51 8.60 -3.38 -12.50
C GLN A 51 7.59 -4.10 -13.40
N ALA A 52 6.32 -3.72 -13.27
CA ALA A 52 5.24 -4.17 -14.12
C ALA A 52 4.46 -2.96 -14.68
N PRO A 53 3.92 -3.06 -15.91
CA PRO A 53 2.99 -2.05 -16.41
C PRO A 53 1.68 -2.06 -15.63
N ALA A 54 0.85 -1.04 -15.81
CA ALA A 54 -0.52 -1.02 -15.31
C ALA A 54 -1.32 -2.18 -15.93
N GLY A 55 -1.76 -3.14 -15.11
CA GLY A 55 -2.51 -4.31 -15.54
C GLY A 55 -2.29 -5.51 -14.65
N PRO A 56 -2.76 -6.71 -15.04
CA PRO A 56 -2.48 -7.95 -14.33
C PRO A 56 -0.98 -8.18 -14.18
N LEU A 57 -0.54 -8.62 -12.99
CA LEU A 57 0.87 -8.96 -12.80
C LEU A 57 1.28 -10.12 -13.72
N PRO A 58 2.42 -10.01 -14.44
CA PRO A 58 3.03 -11.14 -15.11
C PRO A 58 3.29 -12.31 -14.17
N ALA A 59 3.15 -13.55 -14.65
CA ALA A 59 3.26 -14.76 -13.83
C ALA A 59 4.59 -14.84 -13.04
N GLU A 60 5.69 -14.44 -13.66
CA GLU A 60 7.02 -14.39 -13.03
C GLU A 60 7.03 -13.47 -11.81
N LEU A 61 6.40 -12.31 -11.90
CA LEU A 61 6.32 -11.36 -10.79
C LEU A 61 5.28 -11.78 -9.76
N ALA A 62 4.16 -12.37 -10.21
CA ALA A 62 3.09 -12.89 -9.36
C ALA A 62 3.54 -14.09 -8.50
N SER A 63 4.59 -14.80 -8.93
CA SER A 63 5.18 -15.92 -8.17
C SER A 63 6.15 -15.49 -7.07
N GLN A 64 6.44 -14.19 -6.95
CA GLN A 64 7.44 -13.66 -6.03
C GLN A 64 6.83 -12.97 -4.81
N ARG A 65 7.68 -12.74 -3.80
CA ARG A 65 7.40 -11.95 -2.61
C ARG A 65 8.24 -10.68 -2.60
N TYR A 66 7.65 -9.59 -2.12
CA TYR A 66 8.22 -8.25 -2.03
C TYR A 66 7.98 -7.69 -0.63
N ASP A 67 8.89 -6.82 -0.19
CA ASP A 67 8.79 -6.14 1.09
C ASP A 67 7.84 -4.95 1.01
N LEU A 68 7.76 -4.34 -0.18
CA LEU A 68 6.90 -3.21 -0.50
C LEU A 68 6.52 -3.23 -1.98
N ALA A 69 5.22 -3.08 -2.25
CA ALA A 69 4.72 -2.75 -3.58
C ALA A 69 4.29 -1.28 -3.64
N LEU A 70 4.71 -0.59 -4.70
CA LEU A 70 4.31 0.76 -5.06
C LEU A 70 3.41 0.71 -6.30
N VAL A 71 2.20 1.25 -6.18
CA VAL A 71 1.26 1.39 -7.29
C VAL A 71 1.05 2.87 -7.56
N VAL A 72 1.52 3.35 -8.70
CA VAL A 72 1.54 4.78 -9.06
C VAL A 72 1.19 4.93 -10.53
N ASP A 73 0.37 5.92 -10.91
CA ASP A 73 0.01 6.19 -12.31
C ASP A 73 -0.46 4.90 -13.01
N CYS A 74 -1.51 4.31 -12.45
CA CYS A 74 -1.91 2.93 -12.72
C CYS A 74 -3.42 2.77 -12.68
N LEU A 75 -4.06 3.12 -11.56
CA LEU A 75 -5.49 2.88 -11.36
C LEU A 75 -6.37 3.76 -12.25
N GLU A 76 -5.86 4.92 -12.65
CA GLU A 76 -6.47 5.88 -13.57
C GLU A 76 -6.69 5.30 -14.97
N HIS A 77 -5.90 4.29 -15.34
CA HIS A 77 -5.86 3.71 -16.69
C HIS A 77 -6.45 2.29 -16.74
N LEU A 78 -7.01 1.81 -15.62
CA LEU A 78 -7.49 0.43 -15.50
C LEU A 78 -8.99 0.33 -15.22
N PRO A 79 -9.70 -0.65 -15.81
CA PRO A 79 -11.04 -0.99 -15.37
C PRO A 79 -11.03 -1.34 -13.87
N LYS A 80 -12.00 -0.80 -13.12
CA LYS A 80 -12.08 -0.95 -11.65
C LYS A 80 -11.95 -2.39 -11.17
N ARG A 81 -12.58 -3.35 -11.88
CA ARG A 81 -12.48 -4.78 -11.56
C ARG A 81 -11.04 -5.30 -11.65
N THR A 82 -10.34 -5.03 -12.74
CA THR A 82 -8.95 -5.44 -12.96
C THR A 82 -8.03 -4.82 -11.92
N ALA A 83 -8.24 -3.54 -11.60
CA ALA A 83 -7.49 -2.85 -10.57
C ALA A 83 -7.76 -3.41 -9.15
N LEU A 84 -8.99 -3.83 -8.83
CA LEU A 84 -9.30 -4.53 -7.57
C LEU A 84 -8.60 -5.90 -7.48
N GLU A 85 -8.64 -6.69 -8.56
CA GLU A 85 -7.95 -7.99 -8.64
C GLU A 85 -6.42 -7.81 -8.48
N LEU A 86 -5.86 -6.76 -9.09
CA LEU A 86 -4.47 -6.37 -8.97
C LEU A 86 -4.08 -6.01 -7.53
N LEU A 87 -4.77 -5.04 -6.91
CA LEU A 87 -4.46 -4.59 -5.56
C LEU A 87 -4.68 -5.69 -4.52
N GLY A 88 -5.79 -6.43 -4.64
CA GLY A 88 -6.10 -7.57 -3.78
C GLY A 88 -5.07 -8.69 -3.93
N GLY A 89 -4.67 -9.01 -5.15
CA GLY A 89 -3.63 -9.99 -5.44
C GLY A 89 -2.29 -9.59 -4.83
N ILE A 90 -1.83 -8.36 -5.08
CA ILE A 90 -0.57 -7.85 -4.52
C ILE A 90 -0.60 -7.90 -2.99
N ARG A 91 -1.66 -7.37 -2.38
CA ARG A 91 -1.79 -7.29 -0.91
C ARG A 91 -1.83 -8.68 -0.25
N ASN A 92 -2.54 -9.64 -0.84
CA ASN A 92 -2.73 -10.95 -0.24
C ASN A 92 -1.59 -11.92 -0.56
N LEU A 93 -0.97 -11.79 -1.73
CA LEU A 93 -0.05 -12.79 -2.26
C LEU A 93 1.35 -12.26 -2.50
N ASN A 94 1.59 -10.97 -2.77
CA ASN A 94 2.91 -10.56 -3.25
C ASN A 94 3.68 -9.68 -2.28
N ALA A 95 3.04 -8.81 -1.51
CA ALA A 95 3.74 -7.82 -0.72
C ALA A 95 3.25 -7.75 0.74
N SER A 96 4.19 -7.65 1.68
CA SER A 96 3.85 -7.39 3.09
C SER A 96 3.40 -5.95 3.33
N ARG A 97 3.76 -5.04 2.42
CA ARG A 97 3.34 -3.64 2.41
C ARG A 97 2.92 -3.19 1.03
N LEU A 98 1.95 -2.30 0.98
CA LEU A 98 1.42 -1.74 -0.26
C LEU A 98 1.24 -0.23 -0.08
N ALA A 99 1.78 0.55 -1.00
CA ALA A 99 1.52 1.97 -1.10
C ALA A 99 0.92 2.29 -2.47
N VAL A 100 -0.19 3.02 -2.48
CA VAL A 100 -0.93 3.38 -3.68
C VAL A 100 -1.05 4.90 -3.73
N LEU A 101 -0.50 5.52 -4.77
CA LEU A 101 -0.66 6.94 -5.04
C LEU A 101 -1.63 7.11 -6.20
N VAL A 102 -2.78 7.73 -5.93
CA VAL A 102 -3.89 7.80 -6.88
C VAL A 102 -4.52 9.19 -6.92
N ASP A 103 -4.93 9.62 -8.10
CA ASP A 103 -5.83 10.75 -8.30
C ASP A 103 -7.29 10.27 -8.32
N LEU A 104 -7.99 10.46 -7.19
CA LEU A 104 -9.40 10.05 -7.07
C LEU A 104 -10.34 10.86 -7.97
N ALA A 105 -9.95 12.05 -8.43
CA ALA A 105 -10.76 12.83 -9.36
C ALA A 105 -10.62 12.34 -10.82
N ALA A 106 -9.53 11.62 -11.12
CA ALA A 106 -9.24 11.09 -12.46
C ALA A 106 -9.66 9.62 -12.65
N CYS A 107 -10.22 8.96 -11.63
CA CYS A 107 -10.61 7.55 -11.70
C CYS A 107 -11.95 7.27 -11.01
N ASN A 108 -12.55 6.10 -11.26
CA ASN A 108 -13.82 5.69 -10.67
C ASN A 108 -13.66 5.00 -9.29
N TRP A 109 -12.69 5.45 -8.51
CA TRP A 109 -12.41 4.95 -7.16
C TRP A 109 -12.85 5.92 -6.09
N GLN A 110 -13.29 5.38 -4.96
CA GLN A 110 -13.60 6.13 -3.75
C GLN A 110 -12.65 5.70 -2.64
N GLU A 111 -12.46 6.55 -1.63
CA GLU A 111 -11.63 6.21 -0.45
C GLU A 111 -12.07 4.88 0.20
N THR A 112 -13.37 4.61 0.21
CA THR A 112 -13.98 3.39 0.75
C THR A 112 -13.55 2.12 0.04
N ASP A 113 -13.21 2.18 -1.26
CA ASP A 113 -12.69 1.03 -2.00
C ASP A 113 -11.30 0.61 -1.46
N PHE A 114 -10.47 1.58 -1.05
CA PHE A 114 -9.17 1.32 -0.43
C PHE A 114 -9.32 0.81 1.00
N PHE A 115 -10.28 1.36 1.76
CA PHE A 115 -10.58 0.87 3.11
C PHE A 115 -11.10 -0.57 3.10
N ALA A 116 -11.88 -0.96 2.10
CA ALA A 116 -12.33 -2.35 1.92
C ALA A 116 -11.16 -3.31 1.68
N LEU A 117 -10.05 -2.82 1.14
CA LEU A 117 -8.78 -3.55 0.99
C LEU A 117 -7.87 -3.46 2.22
N ALA A 118 -8.35 -2.88 3.33
CA ALA A 118 -7.61 -2.60 4.56
C ALA A 118 -6.47 -1.59 4.41
N LEU A 119 -6.42 -0.84 3.31
CA LEU A 119 -5.52 0.31 3.20
C LEU A 119 -6.08 1.46 4.04
N GLN A 120 -5.19 2.33 4.50
CA GLN A 120 -5.52 3.56 5.20
C GLN A 120 -5.12 4.73 4.31
N ALA A 121 -5.88 5.83 4.36
CA ALA A 121 -5.43 7.08 3.76
C ALA A 121 -4.32 7.64 4.66
N SER A 122 -3.15 7.87 4.10
CA SER A 122 -1.97 8.28 4.86
C SER A 122 -1.70 9.76 4.66
N GLU A 123 -1.74 10.24 3.41
CA GLU A 123 -1.50 11.65 3.07
C GLU A 123 -2.30 12.09 1.85
N ARG A 124 -2.58 13.39 1.78
CA ARG A 124 -3.17 14.05 0.60
C ARG A 124 -2.28 15.19 0.16
N PHE A 125 -2.10 15.33 -1.15
CA PHE A 125 -1.26 16.33 -1.77
C PHE A 125 -2.10 17.16 -2.73
N ARG A 126 -1.89 18.46 -2.77
CA ARG A 126 -2.55 19.35 -3.73
C ARG A 126 -1.52 20.21 -4.44
N ARG A 127 -1.55 20.19 -5.77
CA ARG A 127 -0.71 21.04 -6.61
C ARG A 127 -1.44 21.37 -7.91
N GLU A 128 -1.48 22.64 -8.28
CA GLU A 128 -1.94 23.11 -9.61
C GLU A 128 -3.32 22.53 -10.03
N GLY A 129 -4.24 22.38 -9.07
CA GLY A 129 -5.58 21.83 -9.31
C GLY A 129 -5.69 20.31 -9.24
N GLN A 130 -4.56 19.58 -9.24
CA GLN A 130 -4.52 18.14 -9.02
C GLN A 130 -4.50 17.80 -7.54
N THR A 131 -5.20 16.73 -7.16
CA THR A 131 -5.13 16.15 -5.81
C THR A 131 -4.75 14.68 -5.88
N LEU A 132 -3.61 14.33 -5.28
CA LEU A 132 -3.19 12.95 -5.11
C LEU A 132 -3.42 12.51 -3.67
N THR A 133 -3.85 11.26 -3.49
CA THR A 133 -3.98 10.63 -2.18
C THR A 133 -3.06 9.42 -2.13
N LEU A 134 -2.24 9.36 -1.07
CA LEU A 134 -1.44 8.19 -0.75
C LEU A 134 -2.21 7.30 0.22
N PHE A 135 -2.47 6.08 -0.19
CA PHE A 135 -3.00 5.02 0.65
C PHE A 135 -1.90 4.02 0.98
N THR A 136 -1.84 3.54 2.22
CA THR A 136 -0.86 2.52 2.63
C THR A 136 -1.50 1.37 3.36
N TYR A 137 -0.89 0.20 3.24
CA TYR A 137 -1.16 -1.00 4.01
C TYR A 137 0.17 -1.59 4.51
N ASP A 138 0.20 -1.99 5.77
CA ASP A 138 1.30 -2.77 6.36
C ASP A 138 0.72 -3.98 7.10
N LEU A 139 1.09 -5.18 6.67
CA LEU A 139 0.64 -6.44 7.27
C LEU A 139 0.98 -6.54 8.77
N ARG A 140 2.04 -5.87 9.23
CA ARG A 140 2.44 -5.88 10.64
C ARG A 140 1.46 -5.11 11.53
N ASP A 141 0.97 -3.96 11.05
CA ASP A 141 0.27 -2.98 11.87
C ASP A 141 -1.20 -2.76 11.46
N TYR A 142 -1.69 -3.48 10.44
CA TYR A 142 -3.05 -3.28 9.92
C TYR A 142 -4.15 -3.55 10.96
N LYS A 143 -3.90 -4.44 11.93
CA LYS A 143 -4.85 -4.81 12.99
C LYS A 143 -4.21 -4.65 14.35
N GLN A 144 -4.66 -3.67 15.09
CA GLN A 144 -4.36 -3.53 16.51
C GLN A 144 -5.17 -4.57 17.30
N VAL A 145 -4.56 -5.14 18.34
CA VAL A 145 -5.26 -6.01 19.29
C VAL A 145 -6.29 -5.14 20.04
N PRO A 146 -7.59 -5.41 19.91
CA PRO A 146 -8.58 -4.59 20.60
C PRO A 146 -8.50 -4.76 22.12
N ASP A 147 -8.80 -3.70 22.87
CA ASP A 147 -8.82 -3.72 24.35
C ASP A 147 -9.82 -4.71 24.94
N TRP A 148 -10.80 -5.18 24.15
CA TRP A 148 -11.75 -6.21 24.56
C TRP A 148 -11.25 -7.63 24.29
N LEU A 149 -10.17 -7.82 23.53
CA LEU A 149 -9.60 -9.15 23.26
C LEU A 149 -8.63 -9.55 24.38
N ASN A 150 -9.16 -9.71 25.59
CA ASN A 150 -8.45 -10.24 26.75
C ASN A 150 -9.40 -11.03 27.66
N ALA A 151 -8.84 -11.70 28.66
CA ALA A 151 -9.60 -12.53 29.58
C ALA A 151 -10.75 -11.79 30.27
N LYS A 152 -10.63 -10.49 30.55
CA LYS A 152 -11.63 -9.70 31.29
C LYS A 152 -12.99 -9.63 30.58
N PHE A 153 -12.98 -9.61 29.25
CA PHE A 153 -14.19 -9.50 28.43
C PHE A 153 -14.54 -10.83 27.71
N TRP A 154 -13.84 -11.91 28.03
CA TRP A 154 -14.10 -13.23 27.47
C TRP A 154 -15.24 -13.92 28.25
N ALA A 155 -16.09 -14.69 27.57
CA ALA A 155 -17.24 -15.36 28.19
C ALA A 155 -16.84 -16.37 29.29
N ASN A 156 -15.60 -16.88 29.23
CA ASN A 156 -15.02 -17.75 30.24
C ASN A 156 -13.55 -17.31 30.51
N PRO A 157 -13.35 -16.28 31.36
CA PRO A 157 -12.04 -15.65 31.58
C PRO A 157 -10.95 -16.64 31.98
N GLU A 158 -11.30 -17.66 32.76
CA GLU A 158 -10.39 -18.68 33.26
C GLU A 158 -9.85 -19.60 32.17
N ASN A 159 -10.53 -19.73 31.03
CA ASN A 159 -10.09 -20.54 29.89
C ASN A 159 -9.47 -19.73 28.75
N PHE A 160 -9.34 -18.40 28.89
CA PHE A 160 -8.77 -17.54 27.85
C PHE A 160 -7.31 -17.95 27.52
N GLY A 161 -7.06 -18.30 26.26
CA GLY A 161 -5.73 -18.69 25.75
C GLY A 161 -5.22 -20.06 26.21
N LYS A 162 -6.01 -20.86 26.94
CA LYS A 162 -5.58 -22.17 27.47
C LYS A 162 -5.83 -23.33 26.52
N TYR A 163 -6.92 -23.27 25.76
CA TYR A 163 -7.32 -24.33 24.85
C TYR A 163 -7.47 -23.75 23.45
N TRP A 164 -6.85 -24.42 22.50
CA TRP A 164 -7.14 -24.30 21.07
C TRP A 164 -7.89 -25.60 20.74
N TRP A 165 -8.83 -25.55 19.78
CA TRP A 165 -9.72 -26.66 19.44
C TRP A 165 -9.02 -28.03 19.38
#